data_AF-A0AAJ1MD08-F1
#
_entry.id   AF-A0AAJ1MD08-F1
#
_cell.length_a   1.000
_cell.length_b   1.000
_cell.length_c   1.000
_cell.angle_alpha   90.00
_cell.angle_beta   90.00
_cell.angle_gamma   90.00
#
_symmetry.space_group_name_H-M   'P 1'
#
loop_
_entity.id
_entity.type
_entity.pdbx_description
1 polymer ?
#
loop_
_entity_poly.entity_id
_entity_poly.type
_entity_poly.pdbx_seq_one_letter_code
_entity_poly.pdbx_strand_id
1 'polypeptide(L)'
;MGTFPREQPMIKINDLEIIDSKTLIIHKDESAEFAIKGASWTINIILSFNDNKESQSISVRGEKNTARLTFNKWSASTGTCLTKPSEIASLGNGDKILFTAFNLRVRDVNQITVQFMIRKKAK
;
A
#
# COMPACT_ATOMS: atom_id res chain seq x y z
N MET A 1 -22.17 -26.01 8.94
CA MET A 1 -21.97 -24.75 8.18
C MET A 1 -20.56 -24.75 7.64
N GLY A 2 -20.36 -25.01 6.35
CA GLY A 2 -19.04 -25.03 5.73
C GLY A 2 -18.69 -23.64 5.20
N THR A 3 -17.68 -23.00 5.77
CA THR A 3 -17.06 -21.82 5.17
C THR A 3 -16.10 -22.30 4.10
N PHE A 4 -16.52 -22.25 2.84
CA PHE A 4 -15.59 -22.42 1.71
C PHE A 4 -14.66 -21.19 1.70
N PRO A 5 -13.32 -21.35 1.83
CA PRO A 5 -12.43 -20.28 1.45
C PRO A 5 -12.59 -20.14 -0.08
N ARG A 6 -13.25 -19.06 -0.52
CA ARG A 6 -13.17 -18.67 -1.92
C ARG A 6 -11.70 -18.29 -2.14
N GLU A 7 -10.94 -19.18 -2.76
CA GLU A 7 -9.66 -18.81 -3.35
C GLU A 7 -9.93 -17.61 -4.25
N GLN A 8 -9.50 -16.42 -3.82
CA GLN A 8 -9.60 -15.26 -4.68
C GLN A 8 -8.73 -15.53 -5.90
N PRO A 9 -9.22 -15.26 -7.12
CA PRO A 9 -8.43 -15.48 -8.32
C PRO A 9 -7.14 -14.68 -8.20
N MET A 10 -6.01 -15.37 -8.31
CA MET A 10 -4.69 -14.76 -8.29
C MET A 10 -4.53 -13.89 -9.54
N ILE A 11 -4.60 -12.57 -9.36
CA ILE A 11 -4.39 -11.62 -10.47
C ILE A 11 -2.89 -11.38 -10.64
N LYS A 12 -2.39 -11.64 -11.84
CA LYS A 12 -1.01 -11.36 -12.23
C LYS A 12 -0.97 -10.26 -13.29
N ILE A 13 -0.02 -9.36 -13.15
CA ILE A 13 0.30 -8.30 -14.12
C ILE A 13 1.80 -8.38 -14.37
N ASN A 14 2.20 -8.90 -15.54
CA ASN A 14 3.60 -9.18 -15.86
C ASN A 14 4.29 -10.06 -14.79
N ASP A 15 5.35 -9.55 -14.17
CA ASP A 15 6.14 -10.18 -13.11
C ASP A 15 5.59 -9.90 -11.70
N LEU A 16 4.44 -9.23 -11.60
CA LEU A 16 3.79 -8.85 -10.35
C LEU A 16 2.55 -9.70 -10.10
N GLU A 17 2.38 -10.13 -8.86
CA GLU A 17 1.18 -10.81 -8.36
C GLU A 17 0.48 -9.90 -7.35
N ILE A 18 -0.80 -9.61 -7.56
CA ILE A 18 -1.57 -8.74 -6.67
C ILE A 18 -1.90 -9.51 -5.39
N ILE A 19 -1.55 -8.90 -4.26
CA ILE A 19 -1.82 -9.45 -2.92
C ILE A 19 -3.16 -8.95 -2.40
N ASP A 20 -3.36 -7.63 -2.47
CA ASP A 20 -4.52 -6.96 -1.90
C ASP A 20 -4.69 -5.58 -2.55
N SER A 21 -5.91 -5.07 -2.56
CA SER A 21 -6.24 -3.73 -3.03
C SER A 21 -7.29 -3.14 -2.11
N LYS A 22 -7.03 -1.94 -1.60
CA LYS A 22 -7.94 -1.25 -0.67
C LYS A 22 -8.17 0.17 -1.10
N THR A 23 -9.41 0.63 -0.95
CA THR A 23 -9.76 2.05 -1.00
C THR A 23 -10.18 2.49 0.39
N LEU A 24 -9.54 3.53 0.90
CA LEU A 24 -9.75 4.07 2.24
C LEU A 24 -10.13 5.54 2.13
N ILE A 25 -11.00 6.00 3.05
CA ILE A 25 -11.34 7.40 3.22
C ILE A 25 -10.80 7.82 4.58
N ILE A 26 -9.85 8.75 4.61
CA ILE A 26 -9.07 9.09 5.80
C ILE A 26 -8.96 10.61 5.92
N HIS A 27 -9.26 11.17 7.08
CA HIS A 27 -8.99 12.58 7.34
C HIS A 27 -7.48 12.85 7.40
N LYS A 28 -7.01 14.03 7.00
CA LYS A 28 -5.57 14.34 6.90
C LYS A 28 -4.80 14.18 8.23
N ASP A 29 -5.51 14.34 9.35
CA ASP A 29 -4.96 14.29 10.71
C ASP A 29 -5.11 12.89 11.35
N GLU A 30 -5.62 11.92 10.59
CA GLU A 30 -5.81 10.53 11.03
C GLU A 30 -4.83 9.57 10.34
N SER A 31 -4.76 8.36 10.88
CA SER A 31 -4.05 7.23 10.28
C SER A 31 -4.96 6.02 10.15
N ALA A 32 -4.79 5.28 9.06
CA ALA A 32 -5.43 3.98 8.89
C ALA A 32 -4.43 2.86 9.19
N GLU A 33 -4.91 1.83 9.87
CA GLU A 33 -4.14 0.62 10.18
C GLU A 33 -4.85 -0.61 9.61
N PHE A 34 -4.14 -1.44 8.87
CA PHE A 34 -4.67 -2.69 8.31
C PHE A 34 -3.55 -3.68 8.05
N ALA A 35 -3.87 -4.96 7.87
CA ALA A 35 -2.88 -5.99 7.58
C ALA A 35 -3.03 -6.51 6.15
N ILE A 36 -1.90 -6.71 5.46
CA ILE A 36 -1.81 -7.53 4.25
C ILE A 36 -1.21 -8.89 4.60
N LYS A 37 -1.73 -9.95 3.97
CA LYS A 37 -1.36 -11.33 4.28
C LYS A 37 -0.94 -12.06 3.03
N GLY A 38 0.21 -12.72 3.09
CA GLY A 38 0.59 -13.78 2.17
C GLY A 38 0.38 -15.15 2.80
N ALA A 39 0.82 -16.20 2.10
CA ALA A 39 0.64 -17.59 2.57
C ALA A 39 1.34 -17.87 3.92
N SER A 40 2.50 -17.24 4.17
CA SER A 40 3.34 -17.51 5.35
C SER A 40 3.79 -16.24 6.08
N TRP A 41 3.25 -15.08 5.73
CA TRP A 41 3.66 -13.79 6.29
C TRP A 41 2.48 -12.84 6.44
N THR A 42 2.61 -11.88 7.35
CA THR A 42 1.65 -10.80 7.56
C THR A 42 2.42 -9.51 7.80
N ILE A 43 2.04 -8.45 7.10
CA ILE A 43 2.61 -7.12 7.29
C ILE A 43 1.48 -6.16 7.68
N ASN A 44 1.63 -5.53 8.84
CA ASN A 44 0.76 -4.45 9.29
C ASN A 44 1.16 -3.17 8.55
N ILE A 45 0.21 -2.50 7.94
CA ILE A 45 0.39 -1.24 7.25
C ILE A 45 -0.22 -0.14 8.10
N ILE A 46 0.57 0.91 8.35
CA ILE A 46 0.12 2.16 8.95
C ILE A 46 0.23 3.24 7.88
N LEU A 47 -0.90 3.79 7.46
CA LEU A 47 -0.97 4.81 6.43
C LEU A 47 -1.35 6.16 7.05
N SER A 48 -0.58 7.21 6.75
CA SER A 48 -0.85 8.57 7.22
C SER A 48 -0.51 9.62 6.17
N PHE A 49 -1.02 10.84 6.37
CA PHE A 49 -0.73 11.99 5.52
C PHE A 49 0.13 13.01 6.29
N ASN A 50 0.96 13.76 5.57
CA ASN A 50 1.78 14.83 6.15
C ASN A 50 1.85 16.02 5.20
N ASP A 51 1.08 17.06 5.49
CA ASP A 51 1.02 18.26 4.65
C ASP A 51 2.14 19.27 4.90
N ASN A 52 2.95 19.06 5.95
CA ASN A 52 4.01 19.99 6.38
C ASN A 52 5.30 19.87 5.54
N LYS A 53 5.26 19.16 4.41
CA LYS A 53 6.42 19.00 3.51
C LYS A 53 6.28 19.91 2.31
N GLU A 54 7.42 20.34 1.79
CA GLU A 54 7.50 21.26 0.64
C GLU A 54 7.18 20.56 -0.68
N SER A 55 7.53 19.27 -0.78
CA SER A 55 7.41 18.49 -2.02
C SER A 55 6.64 17.19 -1.82
N GLN A 56 5.96 16.78 -2.89
CA GLN A 56 5.20 15.55 -2.93
C GLN A 56 6.15 14.34 -2.91
N SER A 57 6.01 13.48 -1.90
CA SER A 57 6.80 12.25 -1.77
C SER A 57 6.07 11.21 -0.94
N ILE A 58 6.59 9.99 -0.90
CA ILE A 58 6.16 8.98 0.07
C ILE A 58 7.36 8.55 0.89
N SER A 59 7.23 8.59 2.20
CA SER A 59 8.19 7.97 3.10
C SER A 59 7.71 6.58 3.47
N VAL A 60 8.55 5.58 3.24
CA VAL A 60 8.30 4.19 3.63
C VAL A 60 9.31 3.83 4.72
N ARG A 61 8.82 3.40 5.88
CA ARG A 61 9.65 2.89 6.97
C ARG A 61 9.15 1.50 7.36
N GLY A 62 10.02 0.50 7.18
CA GLY A 62 9.75 -0.87 7.61
C GLY A 62 10.35 -1.15 8.99
N GLU A 63 9.56 -1.72 9.88
CA GLU A 63 9.93 -2.15 11.23
C GLU A 63 9.38 -3.56 11.49
N LYS A 64 10.23 -4.59 11.46
CA LYS A 64 9.85 -6.01 11.64
C LYS A 64 8.65 -6.44 10.78
N ASN A 65 7.43 -6.35 11.32
CA ASN A 65 6.16 -6.74 10.70
C ASN A 65 5.24 -5.55 10.43
N THR A 66 5.74 -4.33 10.56
CA THR A 66 4.98 -3.10 10.35
C THR A 66 5.66 -2.27 9.28
N ALA A 67 4.88 -1.77 8.33
CA ALA A 67 5.32 -0.77 7.38
C ALA A 67 4.51 0.50 7.55
N ARG A 68 5.20 1.61 7.79
CA ARG A 68 4.62 2.94 7.86
C ARG A 68 4.77 3.64 6.51
N LEU A 69 3.65 3.99 5.91
CA LEU A 69 3.54 4.73 4.66
C LEU A 69 3.05 6.14 4.99
N THR A 70 3.91 7.14 4.79
CA THR A 70 3.57 8.55 5.00
C THR A 70 3.54 9.28 3.67
N PHE A 71 2.36 9.76 3.30
CA PHE A 71 2.11 10.51 2.07
C PHE A 71 2.35 12.00 2.33
N ASN A 72 3.52 12.50 1.92
CA ASN A 72 3.99 13.84 2.18
C ASN A 72 3.54 14.81 1.09
N LYS A 73 2.82 15.88 1.44
CA LYS A 73 2.32 16.91 0.50
C LYS A 73 1.41 16.38 -0.62
N TRP A 74 0.64 15.32 -0.33
CA TRP A 74 -0.38 14.78 -1.24
C TRP A 74 -1.71 15.53 -1.12
N SER A 75 -1.64 16.87 -1.12
CA SER A 75 -2.79 17.75 -0.90
C SER A 75 -3.51 18.17 -2.19
N ALA A 76 -3.15 17.60 -3.33
CA ALA A 76 -3.73 17.97 -4.63
C ALA A 76 -5.17 17.47 -4.76
N SER A 77 -6.05 18.34 -5.25
CA SER A 77 -7.45 18.01 -5.55
C SER A 77 -7.61 17.18 -6.83
N THR A 78 -6.61 17.20 -7.71
CA THR A 78 -6.55 16.36 -8.90
C THR A 78 -5.78 15.09 -8.54
N GLY A 79 -6.41 13.94 -8.75
CA GLY A 79 -5.91 12.65 -8.30
C GLY A 79 -4.42 12.43 -8.57
N THR A 80 -3.67 12.09 -7.53
CA THR A 80 -2.22 11.89 -7.57
C THR A 80 -1.90 10.40 -7.57
N CYS A 81 -1.02 9.96 -8.46
CA CYS A 81 -0.64 8.55 -8.56
C CYS A 81 0.88 8.38 -8.44
N LEU A 82 1.31 7.28 -7.83
CA LEU A 82 2.67 6.80 -7.98
C LEU A 82 2.93 6.40 -9.44
N THR A 83 3.97 6.95 -10.04
CA THR A 83 4.39 6.60 -11.41
C THR A 83 5.12 5.27 -11.48
N LYS A 84 5.64 4.77 -10.35
CA LYS A 84 6.32 3.48 -10.22
C LYS A 84 5.94 2.81 -8.89
N PRO A 85 5.82 1.47 -8.85
CA PRO A 85 5.67 0.75 -7.60
C PRO A 85 6.84 1.05 -6.65
N SER A 86 6.54 1.29 -5.38
CA SER A 86 7.53 1.52 -4.31
C SER A 86 7.68 0.26 -3.46
N GLU A 87 8.89 -0.03 -2.98
CA GLU A 87 9.16 -1.20 -2.15
C GLU A 87 8.77 -0.94 -0.69
N ILE A 88 8.07 -1.89 -0.07
CA ILE A 88 7.66 -1.88 1.34
C ILE A 88 8.57 -2.77 2.17
N ALA A 89 8.84 -3.96 1.67
CA ALA A 89 9.60 -4.98 2.36
C ALA A 89 10.27 -5.92 1.34
N SER A 90 11.39 -6.49 1.74
CA SER A 90 12.03 -7.63 1.09
C SER A 90 11.86 -8.85 1.98
N LEU A 91 11.35 -9.95 1.43
CA LEU A 91 11.18 -11.22 2.12
C LEU A 91 12.51 -12.00 2.14
N GLY A 92 12.68 -12.91 3.10
CA GLY A 92 13.93 -13.68 3.26
C GLY A 92 14.30 -14.57 2.07
N ASN A 93 13.34 -14.91 1.21
CA ASN A 93 13.55 -15.66 -0.02
C ASN A 93 13.98 -14.76 -1.22
N GLY A 94 14.09 -13.45 -1.01
CA GLY A 94 14.43 -12.46 -2.04
C GLY A 94 13.24 -11.90 -2.82
N ASP A 95 12.00 -12.30 -2.48
CA ASP A 95 10.81 -11.67 -3.05
C ASP A 95 10.63 -10.26 -2.50
N LYS A 96 10.02 -9.37 -3.29
CA LYS A 96 9.80 -7.97 -2.92
C LYS A 96 8.33 -7.65 -2.83
N ILE A 97 7.92 -7.04 -1.73
CA ILE A 97 6.59 -6.48 -1.55
C ILE A 97 6.61 -5.03 -2.04
N LEU A 98 5.79 -4.75 -3.03
CA LEU A 98 5.66 -3.46 -3.68
C LEU A 98 4.25 -2.91 -3.45
N PHE A 99 4.10 -1.61 -3.60
CA PHE A 99 2.78 -0.98 -3.69
C PHE A 99 2.73 0.14 -4.70
N THR A 100 1.54 0.36 -5.23
CA THR A 100 1.14 1.59 -5.93
C THR A 100 0.00 2.24 -5.17
N ALA A 101 -0.13 3.55 -5.34
CA ALA A 101 -1.15 4.32 -4.67
C ALA A 101 -1.68 5.41 -5.57
N PHE A 102 -2.99 5.63 -5.50
CA PHE A 102 -3.70 6.75 -6.07
C PHE A 102 -4.44 7.47 -4.94
N ASN A 103 -4.35 8.80 -4.88
CA ASN A 103 -5.04 9.61 -3.89
C ASN A 103 -5.87 10.69 -4.57
N LEU A 104 -7.11 10.85 -4.13
CA LEU A 104 -7.94 12.01 -4.44
C LEU A 104 -8.26 12.73 -3.13
N ARG A 105 -8.02 14.04 -3.07
CA ARG A 105 -8.31 14.83 -1.88
C ARG A 105 -9.45 15.82 -2.10
N VAL A 106 -10.41 15.84 -1.17
CA VAL A 106 -11.48 16.83 -1.10
C VAL A 106 -11.45 17.47 0.28
N ARG A 107 -11.09 18.76 0.33
CA ARG A 107 -10.80 19.49 1.58
C ARG A 107 -9.75 18.76 2.42
N ASP A 108 -10.11 18.31 3.61
CA ASP A 108 -9.22 17.61 4.54
C ASP A 108 -9.39 16.09 4.52
N VAL A 109 -10.15 15.55 3.57
CA VAL A 109 -10.40 14.11 3.43
C VAL A 109 -9.70 13.56 2.19
N ASN A 110 -8.98 12.46 2.38
CA ASN A 110 -8.27 11.73 1.33
C ASN A 110 -9.00 10.43 1.02
N GLN A 111 -9.36 10.23 -0.24
CA GLN A 111 -9.74 8.93 -0.79
C GLN A 111 -8.51 8.31 -1.44
N ILE A 112 -7.92 7.33 -0.76
CA ILE A 112 -6.70 6.67 -1.19
C ILE A 112 -6.97 5.23 -1.59
N THR A 113 -6.57 4.87 -2.80
CA THR A 113 -6.54 3.49 -3.29
C THR A 113 -5.10 3.00 -3.30
N VAL A 114 -4.82 1.95 -2.55
CA VAL A 114 -3.51 1.28 -2.49
C VAL A 114 -3.64 -0.13 -3.04
N GLN A 115 -2.70 -0.50 -3.89
CA GLN A 115 -2.58 -1.86 -4.42
C GLN A 115 -1.22 -2.43 -4.02
N PHE A 116 -1.26 -3.57 -3.33
CA PHE A 116 -0.07 -4.29 -2.88
C PHE A 116 0.21 -5.45 -3.83
N MET A 117 1.48 -5.62 -4.17
CA MET A 117 1.95 -6.60 -5.13
C MET A 117 3.20 -7.28 -4.64
N ILE A 118 3.42 -8.52 -5.03
CA ILE A 118 4.67 -9.24 -4.82
C ILE A 118 5.37 -9.43 -6.16
N ARG A 119 6.65 -9.06 -6.21
CA ARG A 119 7.56 -9.43 -7.29
C ARG A 119 8.38 -10.61 -6.81
N LYS A 120 8.21 -11.75 -7.48
CA LYS A 120 9.00 -12.95 -7.17
C LYS A 120 10.42 -12.79 -7.72
N LYS A 121 11.42 -13.23 -6.96
CA LYS A 121 12.78 -13.31 -7.48
C LYS A 121 12.79 -14.25 -8.69
N ALA A 122 13.43 -13.83 -9.79
CA ALA A 122 13.66 -14.72 -10.92
C ALA A 122 14.44 -15.94 -10.43
N LYS A 123 13.88 -17.14 -10.69
CA LYS A 123 14.56 -18.41 -10.41
C LYS A 123 15.77 -18.59 -11.32
#